data_AF-S8CXG2-F1
#
_entry.id   AF-S8CXG2-F1
#
_cell.length_a   1.000
_cell.length_b   1.000
_cell.length_c   1.000
_cell.angle_alpha   90.00
_cell.angle_beta   90.00
_cell.angle_gamma   90.00
#
_symmetry.space_group_name_H-M   'P 1'
#
loop_
_entity.id
_entity.type
_entity.pdbx_description
1 polymer ?
#
loop_
_entity_poly.entity_id
_entity_poly.type
_entity_poly.pdbx_seq_one_letter_code
_entity_poly.pdbx_strand_id
1 'polypeptide(L)'
;KNSRILFVGAASLGLFLLLMGFEDSRAAALGPEGPLMEEFWDNMRRYGLYVLTVSTGAIYTLLQPIGELLKNPVTGFLVIALVCGGIFLVSQVVSAMVGLSDFSYDYGY
;
A
#
# COMPACT_ATOMS: atom_id res chain seq x y z
N LYS A 1 -30.19 -0.61 -9.49
CA LYS A 1 -29.53 -1.81 -8.92
C LYS A 1 -28.83 -2.66 -10.00
N ASN A 2 -29.47 -2.91 -11.15
CA ASN A 2 -28.93 -3.77 -12.22
C ASN A 2 -27.70 -3.22 -12.97
N SER A 3 -27.54 -1.88 -13.06
CA SER A 3 -26.39 -1.26 -13.72
C SER A 3 -25.06 -1.59 -13.04
N ARG A 4 -24.99 -1.64 -11.70
CA ARG A 4 -23.75 -2.00 -10.98
C ARG A 4 -23.36 -3.46 -11.22
N ILE A 5 -24.34 -4.37 -11.31
CA ILE A 5 -24.09 -5.80 -11.57
C ILE A 5 -23.58 -5.98 -13.00
N LEU A 6 -24.14 -5.26 -13.96
CA LEU A 6 -23.68 -5.29 -15.35
C LEU A 6 -22.25 -4.74 -15.49
N PHE A 7 -21.95 -3.66 -14.78
CA PHE A 7 -20.62 -3.03 -14.78
C PHE A 7 -19.57 -3.91 -14.12
N VAL A 8 -19.90 -4.53 -12.98
CA VAL A 8 -19.02 -5.48 -12.29
C VAL A 8 -18.83 -6.75 -13.13
N GLY A 9 -19.88 -7.26 -13.77
CA GLY A 9 -19.81 -8.41 -14.67
C GLY A 9 -18.90 -8.15 -15.87
N ALA A 10 -19.06 -7.00 -16.53
CA ALA A 10 -18.21 -6.59 -17.65
C ALA A 10 -16.75 -6.38 -17.22
N ALA A 11 -16.51 -5.79 -16.05
CA ALA A 11 -15.16 -5.62 -15.50
C ALA A 11 -14.50 -6.97 -15.18
N SER A 12 -15.25 -7.92 -14.60
CA SER A 12 -14.72 -9.26 -14.29
C SER A 12 -14.45 -10.09 -15.55
N LEU A 13 -15.28 -9.98 -16.58
CA LEU A 13 -15.05 -10.62 -17.88
C LEU A 13 -13.85 -10.01 -18.61
N GLY A 14 -13.71 -8.68 -18.59
CA GLY A 14 -12.55 -8.00 -19.14
C GLY A 14 -11.26 -8.39 -18.45
N LEU A 15 -11.27 -8.49 -17.11
CA LEU A 15 -10.12 -8.95 -16.33
C LEU A 15 -9.79 -10.42 -16.61
N PHE A 16 -10.81 -11.28 -16.68
CA PHE A 16 -10.63 -12.71 -16.97
C PHE A 16 -10.06 -12.94 -18.38
N LEU A 17 -10.53 -12.21 -19.38
CA LEU A 17 -9.99 -12.27 -20.74
C LEU A 17 -8.58 -11.70 -20.84
N LEU A 18 -8.28 -10.64 -20.08
CA LEU A 18 -6.94 -10.07 -19.98
C LEU A 18 -5.97 -11.08 -19.36
N LEU A 19 -6.39 -11.79 -18.30
CA LEU A 19 -5.59 -12.83 -17.65
C LEU A 19 -5.40 -14.08 -18.51
N MET A 20 -6.38 -14.50 -19.31
CA MET A 20 -6.22 -15.58 -20.30
C MET A 20 -5.29 -15.21 -21.47
N GLY A 21 -5.10 -13.91 -21.75
CA GLY A 21 -4.12 -13.44 -22.73
C GLY A 21 -2.65 -13.57 -22.28
N PHE A 22 -2.41 -13.99 -21.03
CA PHE A 22 -1.10 -14.21 -20.44
C PHE A 22 -0.71 -15.70 -20.37
N GLU A 23 -1.14 -16.53 -21.32
CA GLU A 23 -0.59 -17.88 -21.41
C GLU A 23 0.49 -18.01 -22.50
N ASP A 24 1.57 -18.66 -22.06
CA ASP A 24 2.70 -19.21 -22.79
C ASP A 24 3.88 -18.28 -23.11
N SER A 25 4.66 -17.98 -22.08
CA SER A 25 6.12 -17.90 -22.23
C SER A 25 6.78 -18.62 -21.08
N ARG A 26 7.31 -19.80 -21.38
CA ARG A 26 8.16 -20.66 -20.56
C ARG A 26 8.93 -19.85 -19.51
N ALA A 27 8.63 -20.11 -18.24
CA ALA A 27 9.43 -19.64 -17.12
C ALA A 27 10.80 -20.36 -17.11
N ALA A 28 11.68 -20.01 -18.05
CA ALA A 28 13.04 -20.48 -18.10
C ALA A 28 13.94 -19.51 -17.32
N ALA A 29 14.15 -19.89 -16.07
CA ALA A 29 15.31 -19.58 -15.22
C ALA A 29 15.69 -18.10 -15.03
N LEU A 30 15.36 -17.62 -13.82
CA LEU A 30 16.08 -16.57 -13.09
C LEU A 30 17.55 -17.00 -12.93
N GLY A 31 18.39 -16.64 -13.90
CA GLY A 31 19.84 -16.76 -13.84
C GLY A 31 20.48 -15.48 -14.40
N PRO A 32 21.64 -15.04 -13.87
CA PRO A 32 22.27 -13.77 -14.25
C PRO A 32 22.62 -13.65 -15.74
N GLU A 33 22.75 -14.76 -16.45
CA GLU A 33 23.15 -14.84 -17.88
C GLU A 33 22.01 -15.31 -18.80
N GLY A 34 20.77 -15.37 -18.32
CA GLY A 34 19.64 -15.85 -19.12
C GLY A 34 19.23 -14.87 -20.22
N PRO A 35 18.78 -15.33 -21.40
CA PRO A 35 18.38 -14.48 -22.54
C PRO A 35 17.20 -13.54 -22.26
N LEU A 36 16.61 -13.59 -21.06
CA LEU A 36 15.45 -12.82 -20.63
C LEU A 36 15.81 -11.67 -19.65
N MET A 37 17.09 -11.43 -19.38
CA MET A 37 17.48 -10.40 -18.39
C MET A 37 17.16 -8.98 -18.86
N GLU A 38 17.40 -8.68 -20.13
CA GLU A 38 17.04 -7.39 -20.73
C GLU A 38 15.50 -7.20 -20.75
N GLU A 39 14.76 -8.23 -21.17
CA GLU A 39 13.29 -8.21 -21.19
C GLU A 39 12.67 -8.12 -19.79
N PHE A 40 13.29 -8.73 -18.77
CA PHE A 40 12.89 -8.58 -17.36
C PHE A 40 13.04 -7.14 -16.90
N TRP A 41 14.19 -6.51 -17.14
CA TRP A 41 14.43 -5.13 -16.70
C TRP A 41 13.55 -4.12 -17.43
N ASP A 42 13.28 -4.33 -18.72
CA ASP A 42 12.33 -3.51 -19.49
C ASP A 42 10.90 -3.65 -18.96
N ASN A 43 10.48 -4.87 -18.59
CA ASN A 43 9.20 -5.10 -17.93
C ASN A 43 9.16 -4.49 -16.53
N MET A 44 10.18 -4.67 -15.70
CA MET A 44 10.26 -4.10 -14.36
C MET A 44 10.17 -2.57 -14.38
N ARG A 45 10.82 -1.91 -15.34
CA ARG A 45 10.69 -0.47 -15.54
C ARG A 45 9.24 -0.08 -15.87
N ARG A 46 8.61 -0.78 -16.82
CA ARG A 46 7.22 -0.50 -17.23
C ARG A 46 6.23 -0.72 -16.09
N TYR A 47 6.32 -1.85 -15.39
CA TYR A 47 5.46 -2.15 -14.25
C TYR A 47 5.74 -1.25 -13.05
N GLY A 48 7.01 -0.88 -12.81
CA GLY A 48 7.36 0.12 -11.79
C GLY A 48 6.66 1.45 -12.01
N LEU A 49 6.65 1.95 -13.26
CA LEU A 49 5.92 3.16 -13.63
C LEU A 49 4.40 3.00 -13.47
N TYR A 50 3.83 1.83 -13.77
CA TYR A 50 2.40 1.57 -13.51
C TYR A 50 2.07 1.54 -12.02
N VAL A 51 2.90 0.90 -11.19
CA VAL A 51 2.72 0.89 -9.74
C VAL A 51 2.77 2.32 -9.21
N LEU A 52 3.73 3.13 -9.65
CA LEU A 52 3.82 4.54 -9.23
C LEU A 52 2.59 5.35 -9.63
N THR A 53 2.13 5.25 -10.87
CA THR A 53 0.98 6.03 -11.36
C THR A 53 -0.33 5.61 -10.68
N VAL A 54 -0.60 4.31 -10.58
CA VAL A 54 -1.80 3.78 -9.92
C VAL A 54 -1.77 4.06 -8.42
N SER A 55 -0.64 3.84 -7.75
CA SER A 55 -0.51 4.12 -6.31
C SER A 55 -0.61 5.62 -6.02
N THR A 56 -0.09 6.49 -6.88
CA THR A 56 -0.25 7.95 -6.72
C THR A 56 -1.72 8.34 -6.73
N GLY A 57 -2.51 7.82 -7.67
CA GLY A 57 -3.96 8.03 -7.71
C GLY A 57 -4.66 7.51 -6.45
N ALA A 58 -4.30 6.28 -6.02
CA ALA A 58 -4.86 5.70 -4.80
C ALA A 58 -4.51 6.54 -3.56
N ILE A 59 -3.24 6.88 -3.36
CA ILE A 59 -2.75 7.74 -2.27
C ILE A 59 -3.48 9.08 -2.31
N TYR A 60 -3.61 9.72 -3.47
CA TYR A 60 -4.33 10.98 -3.60
C TYR A 60 -5.77 10.88 -3.12
N THR A 61 -6.51 9.85 -3.56
CA THR A 61 -7.91 9.66 -3.15
C THR A 61 -8.07 9.37 -1.66
N LEU A 62 -7.10 8.66 -1.05
CA LEU A 62 -7.07 8.40 0.38
C LEU A 62 -6.75 9.65 1.19
N LEU A 63 -5.84 10.49 0.69
CA LEU A 63 -5.40 11.72 1.37
C LEU A 63 -6.36 12.90 1.17
N GLN A 64 -7.15 12.92 0.09
CA GLN A 64 -8.11 13.99 -0.21
C GLN A 64 -9.03 14.33 0.98
N PRO A 65 -9.75 13.38 1.62
CA PRO A 65 -10.62 13.71 2.75
C PRO A 65 -9.85 14.27 3.95
N ILE A 66 -8.62 13.79 4.19
CA ILE A 66 -7.75 14.32 5.26
C ILE A 66 -7.37 15.77 4.95
N GLY A 67 -7.02 16.06 3.70
CA GLY A 67 -6.75 17.42 3.22
C GLY A 67 -7.95 18.35 3.35
N GLU A 68 -9.16 17.86 3.17
CA GLU A 68 -10.40 18.62 3.39
C GLU A 68 -10.63 18.92 4.88
N LEU A 69 -10.40 17.94 5.77
CA LEU A 69 -10.52 18.12 7.22
C LEU A 69 -9.54 19.18 7.78
N LEU A 70 -8.35 19.28 7.18
CA LEU A 70 -7.33 20.26 7.57
C LEU A 70 -7.73 21.72 7.23
N LYS A 71 -8.71 21.94 6.35
CA LYS A 71 -9.18 23.30 6.00
C LYS A 71 -9.93 23.99 7.14
N ASN A 72 -10.56 23.23 8.02
CA ASN A 72 -11.22 23.78 9.20
C ASN A 72 -10.26 23.68 10.41
N PRO A 73 -10.01 24.78 11.14
CA PRO A 73 -8.99 24.83 12.19
C PRO A 73 -9.22 23.85 13.33
N VAL A 74 -10.48 23.55 13.68
CA VAL A 74 -10.81 22.63 14.77
C VAL A 74 -10.50 21.19 14.36
N THR A 75 -11.04 20.75 13.22
CA THR A 75 -10.75 19.40 12.70
C THR A 75 -9.29 19.25 12.32
N GLY A 76 -8.63 20.30 11.82
CA GLY A 76 -7.21 20.27 11.52
C GLY A 76 -6.35 20.03 12.76
N PHE A 77 -6.64 20.72 13.86
CA PHE A 77 -5.98 20.46 15.14
C PHE A 77 -6.20 19.02 15.62
N LEU A 78 -7.44 18.51 15.52
CA LEU A 78 -7.75 17.13 15.92
C LEU A 78 -7.00 16.09 15.07
N VAL A 79 -6.89 16.30 13.76
CA VAL A 79 -6.12 15.42 12.86
C VAL A 79 -4.64 15.42 13.27
N ILE A 80 -4.05 16.59 13.51
CA ILE A 80 -2.65 16.69 13.95
C ILE A 80 -2.46 16.01 15.31
N ALA A 81 -3.33 16.28 16.28
CA ALA A 81 -3.28 15.66 17.60
C ALA A 81 -3.41 14.13 17.52
N LEU A 82 -4.27 13.62 16.64
CA LEU A 82 -4.44 12.19 16.42
C LEU A 82 -3.20 11.55 15.79
N VAL A 83 -2.58 12.19 14.79
CA VAL A 83 -1.35 11.68 14.16
C VAL A 83 -0.17 11.72 15.13
N CYS A 84 0.07 12.86 15.77
CA CYS A 84 1.15 13.01 16.74
C CYS A 84 0.94 12.11 17.96
N GLY A 85 -0.28 12.05 18.49
CA GLY A 85 -0.65 11.18 19.60
C GLY A 85 -0.50 9.71 19.25
N GLY A 86 -0.91 9.30 18.04
CA GLY A 86 -0.73 7.93 17.56
C GLY A 86 0.75 7.53 17.48
N ILE A 87 1.60 8.38 16.90
CA ILE A 87 3.06 8.15 16.84
C ILE A 87 3.66 8.07 18.26
N PHE A 88 3.23 8.96 19.15
CA PHE A 88 3.69 8.96 20.54
C PHE A 88 3.32 7.65 21.24
N LEU A 89 2.06 7.22 21.16
CA LEU A 89 1.61 5.97 21.79
C LEU A 89 2.34 4.75 21.24
N VAL A 90 2.52 4.67 19.91
CA VAL A 90 3.32 3.58 19.30
C VAL A 90 4.75 3.59 19.82
N SER A 91 5.35 4.76 19.94
CA SER A 91 6.71 4.91 20.49
C SER A 91 6.78 4.45 21.95
N GLN A 92 5.77 4.75 22.78
CA GLN A 92 5.70 4.27 24.16
C GLN A 92 5.62 2.74 24.22
N VAL A 93 4.79 2.12 23.38
CA VAL A 93 4.67 0.65 23.32
C VAL A 93 5.99 0.00 22.90
N VAL A 94 6.61 0.51 21.84
CA VAL A 94 7.91 0.01 21.35
C VAL A 94 9.00 0.20 22.41
N SER A 95 9.04 1.36 23.08
CA SER A 95 10.02 1.63 24.14
C SER A 95 9.86 0.65 25.32
N ALA A 96 8.63 0.36 25.72
CA ALA A 96 8.35 -0.65 26.74
C ALA A 96 8.76 -2.07 26.30
N MET A 97 8.51 -2.44 25.04
CA MET A 97 8.90 -3.75 24.50
C MET A 97 10.41 -3.94 24.40
N VAL A 98 11.15 -2.89 24.05
CA VAL A 98 12.61 -2.92 23.95
C VAL A 98 13.28 -2.78 25.33
N GLY A 99 12.49 -2.55 26.40
CA GLY A 99 13.02 -2.41 27.76
C GLY A 99 13.74 -1.10 28.01
N LEU A 100 13.48 -0.07 27.20
CA LEU A 100 14.00 1.29 27.40
C LEU A 100 13.13 2.11 28.36
N SER A 101 12.01 1.56 28.82
CA SER A 101 11.16 2.17 29.83
C SER A 101 11.71 1.95 31.23
N ASP A 102 11.71 2.98 32.08
CA ASP A 102 12.07 2.90 33.52
C ASP A 102 11.13 2.02 34.37
N PHE A 103 10.19 1.32 33.73
CA PHE A 103 9.25 0.42 34.37
C PHE A 103 9.92 -0.93 34.67
N SER A 104 10.56 -1.02 35.85
CA SER A 104 11.05 -2.29 36.40
C SER A 104 9.90 -3.05 37.02
N TYR A 105 9.49 -4.17 36.40
CA TYR A 105 8.56 -5.11 37.03
C TYR A 105 9.36 -5.98 38.01
N ASP A 106 9.29 -5.64 39.30
CA ASP A 106 9.93 -6.44 40.35
C ASP A 106 9.14 -7.75 40.51
N TYR A 107 9.67 -8.83 39.96
CA TYR A 107 9.15 -10.16 40.22
C TYR A 107 9.55 -10.53 41.65
N GLY A 108 8.74 -10.15 42.63
CA GLY A 108 8.92 -10.52 44.02
C GLY A 108 8.90 -12.05 44.16
N TYR A 109 10.08 -12.66 44.14
CA TYR A 109 10.36 -14.05 44.51
C TYR A 109 11.10 -14.08 45.84
#